data_AF-A0AA39Q4B0-F1
#
_entry.id   AF-A0AA39Q4B0-F1
#
_cell.length_a   1.000
_cell.length_b   1.000
_cell.length_c   1.000
_cell.angle_alpha   90.00
_cell.angle_beta   90.00
_cell.angle_gamma   90.00
#
_symmetry.space_group_name_H-M   'P 1'
#
loop_
_entity.id
_entity.type
_entity.pdbx_description
1 polymer ?
#
loop_
_entity_poly.entity_id
_entity_poly.type
_entity_poly.pdbx_seq_one_letter_code
_entity_poly.pdbx_strand_id
1 'polypeptide(L)'
;MLIAYFFVLTTLVLCTDARQPAELFDAFEDFIVGLLQPSSAVVSVNNSALSPDVVGRVNMMMTLNGIENNTEFLYGVPMIVMQANTTQIIGYPTNASVESLSIQHSVVSASVVFSMYHATMSLTTTLQVDLWLNFDDDLLISAFDLTIRNFPKAFSFLSSVLSEQIAHEIPPSNSTDAASLRMAADVCTAATEYCTGGNQQYDSYDSCFETLSRNITMDSLDQSFCRYFVKDMVPSRPNVHCPSLGPSGGDTCFNANYAEETTTYPFASSFVAANVSSGGTEGLSDGTIVELMKFDMQVIYPTTVAFYSTSAFLYLLLLYANGKGVDLLLDRFSKEYPALSFGNRRNVVTYCLNTFWTTVAFILQIVASPMLGGYYTWDRIGEARMAAVIISGLYIYEMVFRPSMRWTLLVHHFCTLFATIFIQIALQMALHPAIASAGLIWLFQATTEQSVFVGLILYRLRFPKHVVAPFLKFAAVQSFICKIASEIYLLIWWGIKLAKFHHKIDVALSVMLVLLISVLMATQIQGSYAVWCIGKSMHEQLQKPVAIPGPSYWVHDSFDREGRVLGRQASETTLRPLELSRVLHQVKAENS
;
A
#
# COMPACT_ATOMS: atom_id res chain seq x y z
N MET A 1 -3.26 -10.03 28.66
CA MET A 1 -1.82 -10.26 28.44
C MET A 1 -1.58 -11.15 27.22
N LEU A 2 -2.15 -12.35 27.14
CA LEU A 2 -2.06 -13.24 25.96
C LEU A 2 -2.57 -12.61 24.64
N ILE A 3 -3.69 -11.86 24.67
CA ILE A 3 -4.21 -11.18 23.47
C ILE A 3 -3.31 -10.03 23.00
N ALA A 4 -2.69 -9.30 23.95
CA ALA A 4 -1.73 -8.25 23.64
C ALA A 4 -0.41 -8.82 23.12
N TYR A 5 0.02 -9.98 23.65
CA TYR A 5 1.17 -10.72 23.15
C TYR A 5 0.91 -11.26 21.73
N PHE A 6 -0.29 -11.78 21.48
CA PHE A 6 -0.69 -12.22 20.14
C PHE A 6 -0.72 -11.04 19.16
N PHE A 7 -1.39 -9.93 19.49
CA PHE A 7 -1.40 -8.73 18.63
C PHE A 7 0.00 -8.18 18.35
N VAL A 8 0.87 -8.09 19.36
CA VAL A 8 2.26 -7.61 19.17
C VAL A 8 3.05 -8.59 18.31
N LEU A 9 2.89 -9.90 18.48
CA LEU A 9 3.56 -10.92 17.68
C LEU A 9 3.04 -10.93 16.23
N THR A 10 1.73 -10.83 16.00
CA THR A 10 1.14 -10.73 14.65
C THR A 10 1.52 -9.41 13.98
N THR A 11 1.63 -8.32 14.73
CA THR A 11 2.10 -7.02 14.20
C THR A 11 3.59 -7.06 13.83
N LEU A 12 4.42 -7.68 14.67
CA LEU A 12 5.84 -7.88 14.37
C LEU A 12 6.02 -8.79 13.14
N VAL A 13 5.20 -9.85 13.01
CA VAL A 13 5.21 -10.75 11.85
C VAL A 13 4.73 -10.05 10.56
N LEU A 14 3.74 -9.16 10.64
CA LEU A 14 3.26 -8.41 9.47
C LEU A 14 4.19 -7.25 9.07
N CYS A 15 4.92 -6.65 10.02
CA CYS A 15 6.01 -5.72 9.72
C CYS A 15 7.25 -6.42 9.14
N THR A 16 7.42 -7.73 9.36
CA THR A 16 8.48 -8.53 8.73
C THR A 16 8.14 -9.02 7.32
N ASP A 17 6.88 -8.94 6.87
CA ASP A 17 6.50 -9.31 5.50
C ASP A 17 6.72 -8.17 4.49
N ALA A 18 7.02 -6.94 4.95
CA ALA A 18 7.58 -5.91 4.09
C ALA A 18 9.06 -6.20 3.87
N ARG A 19 9.34 -7.00 2.83
CA ARG A 19 10.70 -7.36 2.38
C ARG A 19 11.56 -6.12 2.32
N GLN A 20 12.68 -6.14 3.04
CA GLN A 20 13.61 -5.02 3.01
C GLN A 20 14.26 -4.94 1.62
N PRO A 21 14.59 -3.74 1.11
CA PRO A 21 15.35 -3.60 -0.14
C PRO A 21 16.64 -4.42 -0.17
N ALA A 22 17.23 -4.69 1.01
CA ALA A 22 18.39 -5.57 1.15
C ALA A 22 18.09 -7.03 0.75
N GLU A 23 16.93 -7.59 1.12
CA GLU A 23 16.58 -8.97 0.76
C GLU A 23 16.38 -9.13 -0.76
N LEU A 24 15.84 -8.10 -1.41
CA LEU A 24 15.70 -8.05 -2.86
C LEU A 24 17.04 -7.84 -3.58
N PHE A 25 17.94 -7.08 -2.95
CA PHE A 25 19.30 -6.94 -3.45
C PHE A 25 20.05 -8.28 -3.40
N ASP A 26 19.97 -9.00 -2.28
CA ASP A 26 20.58 -10.33 -2.13
C ASP A 26 20.00 -11.31 -3.18
N ALA A 27 18.68 -11.34 -3.36
CA ALA A 27 18.03 -12.18 -4.38
C ALA A 27 18.44 -11.80 -5.82
N PHE A 28 18.63 -10.51 -6.09
CA PHE A 28 19.16 -10.04 -7.36
C PHE A 28 20.63 -10.45 -7.57
N GLU A 29 21.49 -10.34 -6.54
CA GLU A 29 22.87 -10.79 -6.63
C GLU A 29 22.94 -12.30 -6.89
N ASP A 30 22.13 -13.11 -6.20
CA ASP A 30 22.03 -14.55 -6.41
C ASP A 30 21.60 -14.89 -7.84
N PHE A 31 20.64 -14.14 -8.40
CA PHE A 31 20.24 -14.27 -9.79
C PHE A 31 21.41 -14.01 -10.76
N ILE A 32 22.17 -12.93 -10.56
CA ILE A 32 23.34 -12.60 -11.39
C ILE A 32 24.42 -13.68 -11.26
N VAL A 33 24.70 -14.17 -10.05
CA VAL A 33 25.66 -15.26 -9.82
C VAL A 33 25.22 -16.53 -10.55
N GLY A 34 23.92 -16.85 -10.53
CA GLY A 34 23.36 -17.98 -11.28
C GLY A 34 23.61 -17.87 -12.79
N LEU A 35 23.54 -16.67 -13.37
CA LEU A 35 23.87 -16.45 -14.79
C LEU A 35 25.36 -16.69 -15.09
N LEU A 36 26.26 -16.38 -14.15
CA LEU A 36 27.70 -16.63 -14.29
C LEU A 36 28.07 -18.12 -14.11
N GLN A 37 27.23 -18.89 -13.44
CA GLN A 37 27.46 -20.31 -13.11
C GLN A 37 26.26 -21.18 -13.54
N PRO A 38 26.00 -21.30 -14.85
CA PRO A 38 24.79 -21.96 -15.34
C PRO A 38 24.69 -23.45 -14.98
N SER A 39 25.82 -24.12 -14.73
CA SER A 39 25.85 -25.56 -14.40
C SER A 39 25.28 -25.90 -13.03
N SER A 40 25.31 -24.98 -12.06
CA SER A 40 24.68 -25.17 -10.74
C SER A 40 23.18 -24.84 -10.76
N ALA A 41 22.75 -23.93 -11.63
CA ALA A 41 21.35 -23.50 -11.76
C ALA A 41 20.46 -24.51 -12.52
N VAL A 42 20.98 -25.17 -13.57
CA VAL A 42 20.20 -26.11 -14.41
C VAL A 42 19.90 -27.45 -13.72
N VAL A 43 20.69 -27.85 -12.72
CA VAL A 43 20.58 -29.18 -12.07
C VAL A 43 19.44 -29.25 -11.04
N SER A 44 18.83 -28.12 -10.66
CA SER A 44 17.74 -28.09 -9.69
C SER A 44 16.62 -27.12 -10.08
N VAL A 45 15.60 -27.61 -10.76
CA VAL A 45 14.32 -26.87 -10.97
C VAL A 45 13.74 -26.36 -9.63
N ASN A 46 14.03 -27.05 -8.52
CA ASN A 46 13.63 -26.65 -7.16
C ASN A 46 14.49 -25.53 -6.52
N ASN A 47 15.60 -25.09 -7.11
CA ASN A 47 16.39 -23.93 -6.66
C ASN A 47 16.52 -22.86 -7.76
N SER A 48 15.55 -22.80 -8.67
CA SER A 48 15.51 -21.72 -9.65
C SER A 48 15.24 -20.39 -8.93
N ALA A 49 15.91 -19.31 -9.35
CA ALA A 49 15.58 -17.95 -8.93
C ALA A 49 14.25 -17.46 -9.55
N LEU A 50 13.54 -18.31 -10.30
CA LEU A 50 12.35 -17.98 -11.07
C LEU A 50 11.10 -18.61 -10.45
N SER A 51 10.01 -17.86 -10.48
CA SER A 51 8.68 -18.33 -10.10
C SER A 51 8.15 -19.35 -11.12
N PRO A 52 7.29 -20.33 -10.74
CA PRO A 52 6.75 -21.32 -11.68
C PRO A 52 6.05 -20.70 -12.91
N ASP A 53 5.31 -19.61 -12.68
CA ASP A 53 4.53 -18.90 -13.70
C ASP A 53 5.27 -17.66 -14.25
N VAL A 54 6.61 -17.66 -14.22
CA VAL A 54 7.43 -16.52 -14.65
C VAL A 54 7.15 -16.12 -16.11
N VAL A 55 7.05 -14.81 -16.34
CA VAL A 55 6.96 -14.23 -17.68
C VAL A 55 8.20 -13.39 -17.95
N GLY A 56 9.03 -13.82 -18.89
CA GLY A 56 10.21 -13.10 -19.35
C GLY A 56 9.95 -12.42 -20.69
N ARG A 57 10.54 -11.25 -20.91
CA ARG A 57 10.63 -10.64 -22.25
C ARG A 57 12.07 -10.28 -22.55
N VAL A 58 12.49 -10.54 -23.79
CA VAL A 58 13.80 -10.16 -24.31
C VAL A 58 13.60 -9.32 -25.56
N ASN A 59 14.14 -8.10 -25.60
CA ASN A 59 13.76 -7.07 -26.57
C ASN A 59 13.99 -7.40 -28.07
N MET A 60 14.67 -8.51 -28.39
CA MET A 60 15.02 -8.91 -29.76
C MET A 60 14.46 -10.29 -30.15
N MET A 61 13.70 -10.93 -29.26
CA MET A 61 13.33 -12.33 -29.47
C MET A 61 11.87 -12.59 -29.21
N MET A 62 11.43 -12.54 -27.95
CA MET A 62 10.17 -13.15 -27.57
C MET A 62 9.71 -12.81 -26.15
N THR A 63 8.47 -13.17 -25.87
CA THR A 63 7.96 -13.41 -24.52
C THR A 63 8.12 -14.90 -24.18
N LEU A 64 8.79 -15.19 -23.08
CA LEU A 64 9.03 -16.53 -22.53
C LEU A 64 8.03 -16.78 -21.39
N ASN A 65 7.16 -17.76 -21.56
CA ASN A 65 6.17 -18.12 -20.54
C ASN A 65 6.58 -19.40 -19.80
N GLY A 66 6.45 -19.36 -18.48
CA GLY A 66 6.69 -20.51 -17.60
C GLY A 66 8.17 -20.72 -17.28
N ILE A 67 8.42 -21.40 -16.16
CA ILE A 67 9.77 -21.63 -15.63
C ILE A 67 10.68 -22.38 -16.58
N GLU A 68 10.17 -23.33 -17.37
CA GLU A 68 10.99 -24.18 -18.25
C GLU A 68 11.62 -23.37 -19.39
N ASN A 69 10.81 -22.57 -20.10
CA ASN A 69 11.30 -21.74 -21.21
C ASN A 69 12.33 -20.71 -20.73
N ASN A 70 12.05 -20.07 -19.59
CA ASN A 70 12.93 -19.06 -19.02
C ASN A 70 14.25 -19.66 -18.50
N THR A 71 14.20 -20.83 -17.86
CA THR A 71 15.40 -21.55 -17.38
C THR A 71 16.30 -21.97 -18.54
N GLU A 72 15.72 -22.52 -19.60
CA GLU A 72 16.47 -22.94 -20.79
C GLU A 72 17.14 -21.74 -21.49
N PHE A 73 16.46 -20.59 -21.56
CA PHE A 73 17.03 -19.39 -22.14
C PHE A 73 18.16 -18.80 -21.27
N LEU A 74 17.88 -18.55 -19.98
CA LEU A 74 18.79 -17.83 -19.08
C LEU A 74 20.02 -18.67 -18.69
N TYR A 75 19.84 -19.98 -18.49
CA TYR A 75 20.89 -20.85 -17.97
C TYR A 75 21.32 -21.94 -18.98
N GLY A 76 20.39 -22.43 -19.81
CA GLY A 76 20.67 -23.46 -20.82
C GLY A 76 21.54 -22.95 -21.97
N VAL A 77 21.19 -21.81 -22.57
CA VAL A 77 21.94 -21.23 -23.69
C VAL A 77 23.41 -20.97 -23.33
N PRO A 78 23.74 -20.28 -22.22
CA PRO A 78 25.14 -20.10 -21.83
C PRO A 78 25.88 -21.43 -21.61
N MET A 79 25.23 -22.44 -21.04
CA MET A 79 25.85 -23.76 -20.83
C MET A 79 26.24 -24.42 -22.16
N ILE A 80 25.39 -24.36 -23.17
CA ILE A 80 25.67 -24.96 -24.48
C ILE A 80 26.77 -24.19 -25.21
N VAL A 81 26.74 -22.86 -25.14
CA VAL A 81 27.79 -21.99 -25.70
C VAL A 81 29.15 -22.28 -25.05
N MET A 82 29.19 -22.56 -23.74
CA MET A 82 30.41 -22.96 -23.03
C MET A 82 31.02 -24.28 -23.53
N GLN A 83 30.18 -25.20 -24.04
CA GLN A 83 30.59 -26.53 -24.49
C GLN A 83 30.80 -26.60 -26.01
N ALA A 84 30.52 -25.51 -26.73
CA ALA A 84 30.62 -25.48 -28.18
C ALA A 84 32.08 -25.59 -28.64
N ASN A 85 32.32 -26.49 -29.60
CA ASN A 85 33.64 -26.70 -30.20
C ASN A 85 33.90 -25.82 -31.44
N THR A 86 32.95 -24.97 -31.79
CA THR A 86 32.96 -24.15 -32.99
C THR A 86 32.65 -22.70 -32.60
N THR A 87 33.13 -21.74 -33.38
CA THR A 87 33.09 -20.31 -33.01
C THR A 87 31.67 -19.77 -32.86
N GLN A 88 31.26 -19.48 -31.62
CA GLN A 88 29.95 -18.90 -31.31
C GLN A 88 29.97 -17.37 -31.42
N ILE A 89 28.89 -16.81 -31.98
CA ILE A 89 28.71 -15.35 -32.11
C ILE A 89 28.41 -14.72 -30.76
N ILE A 90 27.69 -15.45 -29.91
CA ILE A 90 27.44 -15.08 -28.53
C ILE A 90 28.50 -15.75 -27.64
N GLY A 91 29.04 -15.00 -26.69
CA GLY A 91 29.88 -15.56 -25.63
C GLY A 91 29.02 -16.07 -24.48
N TYR A 92 29.66 -16.62 -23.47
CA TYR A 92 29.03 -16.91 -22.18
C TYR A 92 29.55 -15.96 -21.10
N PRO A 93 28.73 -15.56 -20.13
CA PRO A 93 29.14 -14.58 -19.13
C PRO A 93 30.11 -15.23 -18.13
N THR A 94 31.17 -14.50 -17.77
CA THR A 94 32.22 -14.96 -16.82
C THR A 94 32.37 -14.04 -15.62
N ASN A 95 31.93 -12.79 -15.77
CA ASN A 95 31.91 -11.78 -14.72
C ASN A 95 30.78 -10.78 -15.00
N ALA A 96 30.32 -10.07 -13.98
CA ALA A 96 29.30 -9.04 -14.08
C ALA A 96 29.65 -7.85 -13.18
N SER A 97 29.38 -6.63 -13.64
CA SER A 97 29.37 -5.42 -12.81
C SER A 97 28.01 -4.72 -12.89
N VAL A 98 27.46 -4.32 -11.75
CA VAL A 98 26.21 -3.56 -11.67
C VAL A 98 26.54 -2.07 -11.74
N GLU A 99 26.18 -1.42 -12.85
CA GLU A 99 26.49 0.01 -13.11
C GLU A 99 25.43 0.94 -12.50
N SER A 100 24.17 0.52 -12.54
CA SER A 100 23.08 1.23 -11.88
C SER A 100 22.08 0.24 -11.32
N LEU A 101 21.50 0.59 -10.18
CA LEU A 101 20.51 -0.22 -9.48
C LEU A 101 19.48 0.70 -8.84
N SER A 102 18.21 0.35 -9.01
CA SER A 102 17.08 0.95 -8.30
C SER A 102 16.19 -0.18 -7.82
N ILE A 103 15.92 -0.20 -6.51
CA ILE A 103 14.99 -1.16 -5.90
C ILE A 103 13.81 -0.36 -5.37
N GLN A 104 12.61 -0.70 -5.83
CA GLN A 104 11.37 -0.08 -5.40
C GLN A 104 10.29 -1.15 -5.25
N HIS A 105 9.80 -1.33 -4.02
CA HIS A 105 8.86 -2.39 -3.67
C HIS A 105 9.39 -3.77 -4.11
N SER A 106 8.64 -4.53 -4.91
CA SER A 106 9.04 -5.83 -5.46
C SER A 106 9.88 -5.73 -6.74
N VAL A 107 10.16 -4.52 -7.23
CA VAL A 107 10.80 -4.32 -8.53
C VAL A 107 12.25 -3.91 -8.38
N VAL A 108 13.11 -4.59 -9.12
CA VAL A 108 14.53 -4.26 -9.29
C VAL A 108 14.75 -3.80 -10.73
N SER A 109 15.25 -2.58 -10.90
CA SER A 109 15.75 -2.07 -12.17
C SER A 109 17.27 -1.98 -12.09
N ALA A 110 17.97 -2.64 -13.00
CA ALA A 110 19.43 -2.67 -12.99
C ALA A 110 20.02 -2.53 -14.40
N SER A 111 21.16 -1.86 -14.52
CA SER A 111 22.02 -1.95 -15.69
C SER A 111 23.24 -2.77 -15.30
N VAL A 112 23.44 -3.91 -15.96
CA VAL A 112 24.52 -4.85 -15.67
C VAL A 112 25.44 -4.96 -16.89
N VAL A 113 26.75 -4.87 -16.68
CA VAL A 113 27.76 -5.10 -17.71
C VAL A 113 28.36 -6.48 -17.50
N PHE A 114 28.08 -7.39 -18.42
CA PHE A 114 28.62 -8.73 -18.44
C PHE A 114 29.92 -8.79 -19.23
N SER A 115 30.89 -9.54 -18.71
CA SER A 115 32.09 -9.96 -19.45
C SER A 115 31.80 -11.29 -20.15
N MET A 116 31.61 -11.24 -21.47
CA MET A 116 31.26 -12.37 -22.31
C MET A 116 32.53 -13.01 -22.87
N TYR A 117 32.77 -14.29 -22.59
CA TYR A 117 33.94 -15.00 -23.07
C TYR A 117 33.61 -15.88 -24.29
N HIS A 118 34.46 -15.80 -25.31
CA HIS A 118 34.39 -16.59 -26.54
C HIS A 118 35.55 -17.58 -26.55
N ALA A 119 35.27 -18.85 -26.23
CA ALA A 119 36.28 -19.87 -25.98
C ALA A 119 37.20 -20.13 -27.17
N THR A 120 36.67 -20.19 -28.40
CA THR A 120 37.45 -20.52 -29.60
C THR A 120 38.56 -19.53 -29.92
N MET A 121 38.39 -18.26 -29.52
CA MET A 121 39.35 -17.19 -29.77
C MET A 121 40.05 -16.67 -28.51
N SER A 122 39.71 -17.22 -27.34
CA SER A 122 40.15 -16.70 -26.04
C SER A 122 39.92 -15.18 -25.89
N LEU A 123 38.80 -14.71 -26.41
CA LEU A 123 38.42 -13.30 -26.44
C LEU A 123 37.35 -13.00 -25.39
N THR A 124 37.54 -11.95 -24.60
CA THR A 124 36.51 -11.40 -23.72
C THR A 124 35.95 -10.11 -24.31
N THR A 125 34.63 -10.02 -24.44
CA THR A 125 33.90 -8.83 -24.86
C THR A 125 32.96 -8.37 -23.76
N THR A 126 32.45 -7.14 -23.85
CA THR A 126 31.51 -6.59 -22.87
C THR A 126 30.11 -6.46 -23.47
N LEU A 127 29.11 -6.84 -22.68
CA LEU A 127 27.70 -6.71 -23.05
C LEU A 127 26.95 -6.01 -21.92
N GLN A 128 26.37 -4.84 -22.23
CA GLN A 128 25.52 -4.14 -21.28
C GLN A 128 24.06 -4.55 -21.46
N VAL A 129 23.42 -4.92 -20.36
CA VAL A 129 22.04 -5.40 -20.30
C VAL A 129 21.27 -4.56 -19.28
N ASP A 130 20.17 -3.96 -19.73
CA ASP A 130 19.22 -3.27 -18.88
C ASP A 130 18.12 -4.27 -18.47
N LEU A 131 17.90 -4.44 -17.17
CA LEU A 131 17.00 -5.41 -16.56
C LEU A 131 15.91 -4.70 -15.76
N TRP A 132 14.67 -5.15 -15.94
CA TRP A 132 13.58 -4.95 -14.99
C TRP A 132 13.15 -6.30 -14.47
N LEU A 133 13.14 -6.49 -13.16
CA LEU A 133 12.77 -7.73 -12.49
C LEU A 133 11.65 -7.44 -11.50
N ASN A 134 10.61 -8.26 -11.47
CA ASN A 134 9.59 -8.24 -10.43
C ASN A 134 9.70 -9.52 -9.62
N PHE A 135 9.82 -9.39 -8.30
CA PHE A 135 9.90 -10.49 -7.36
C PHE A 135 8.53 -10.77 -6.74
N ASP A 136 8.21 -12.04 -6.51
CA ASP A 136 7.07 -12.44 -5.70
C ASP A 136 7.40 -12.46 -4.19
N ASP A 137 6.42 -12.82 -3.37
CA ASP A 137 6.55 -12.86 -1.91
C ASP A 137 7.63 -13.85 -1.42
N ASP A 138 7.99 -14.82 -2.26
CA ASP A 138 8.96 -15.87 -1.99
C ASP A 138 10.36 -15.50 -2.52
N LEU A 139 10.55 -14.25 -2.95
CA LEU A 139 11.78 -13.71 -3.55
C LEU A 139 12.19 -14.42 -4.84
N LEU A 140 11.22 -14.96 -5.57
CA LEU A 140 11.42 -15.51 -6.91
C LEU A 140 11.02 -14.50 -7.97
N ILE A 141 11.74 -14.49 -9.09
CA ILE A 141 11.44 -13.60 -10.21
C ILE A 141 10.15 -14.09 -10.88
N SER A 142 9.09 -13.31 -10.76
CA SER A 142 7.78 -13.55 -11.38
C SER A 142 7.65 -12.90 -12.75
N ALA A 143 8.40 -11.84 -13.01
CA ALA A 143 8.50 -11.24 -14.34
C ALA A 143 9.86 -10.61 -14.57
N PHE A 144 10.35 -10.64 -15.81
CA PHE A 144 11.51 -9.84 -16.20
C PHE A 144 11.39 -9.25 -17.61
N ASP A 145 11.97 -8.07 -17.79
CA ASP A 145 12.16 -7.43 -19.08
C ASP A 145 13.65 -7.14 -19.28
N LEU A 146 14.24 -7.78 -20.29
CA LEU A 146 15.66 -7.75 -20.59
C LEU A 146 15.88 -7.02 -21.91
N THR A 147 16.69 -5.97 -21.88
CA THR A 147 17.10 -5.21 -23.06
C THR A 147 18.60 -5.25 -23.23
N ILE A 148 19.06 -5.69 -24.41
CA ILE A 148 20.48 -5.66 -24.75
C ILE A 148 20.83 -4.29 -25.31
N ARG A 149 21.68 -3.56 -24.60
CA ARG A 149 21.98 -2.17 -24.92
C ARG A 149 22.94 -2.08 -26.10
N ASN A 150 22.64 -1.20 -27.06
CA ASN A 150 23.46 -0.98 -28.26
C ASN A 150 23.73 -2.25 -29.08
N PHE A 151 22.79 -3.21 -29.10
CA PHE A 151 22.98 -4.49 -29.77
C PHE A 151 23.51 -4.40 -31.21
N PRO A 152 22.99 -3.53 -32.11
CA PRO A 152 23.53 -3.44 -33.47
C PRO A 152 25.02 -3.08 -33.54
N LYS A 153 25.51 -2.27 -32.59
CA LYS A 153 26.94 -1.95 -32.48
C LYS A 153 27.74 -3.12 -31.93
N ALA A 154 27.22 -3.79 -30.90
CA ALA A 154 27.85 -4.97 -30.33
C ALA A 154 27.97 -6.09 -31.38
N PHE A 155 26.90 -6.35 -32.14
CA PHE A 155 26.90 -7.31 -33.23
C PHE A 155 27.88 -6.93 -34.33
N SER A 156 27.85 -5.68 -34.84
CA SER A 156 28.79 -5.25 -35.88
C SER A 156 30.26 -5.38 -35.44
N PHE A 157 30.56 -5.11 -34.17
CA PHE A 157 31.89 -5.32 -33.61
C PHE A 157 32.25 -6.81 -33.56
N LEU A 158 31.38 -7.65 -33.01
CA LEU A 158 31.59 -9.10 -32.92
C LEU A 158 31.74 -9.73 -34.30
N SER A 159 30.88 -9.39 -35.27
CA SER A 159 30.96 -9.89 -36.64
C SER A 159 32.31 -9.55 -37.28
N SER A 160 32.83 -8.34 -37.05
CA SER A 160 34.16 -7.95 -37.56
C SER A 160 35.28 -8.76 -36.93
N VAL A 161 35.26 -8.94 -35.60
CA VAL A 161 36.34 -9.62 -34.86
C VAL A 161 36.33 -11.14 -35.09
N LEU A 162 35.14 -11.74 -35.19
CA LEU A 162 34.97 -13.18 -35.37
C LEU A 162 35.10 -13.62 -36.85
N SER A 163 35.04 -12.68 -37.80
CA SER A 163 34.96 -12.97 -39.25
C SER A 163 36.07 -13.89 -39.77
N GLU A 164 37.32 -13.64 -39.39
CA GLU A 164 38.49 -14.42 -39.84
C GLU A 164 38.40 -15.87 -39.35
N GLN A 165 38.12 -16.06 -38.06
CA GLN A 165 37.98 -17.39 -37.47
C GLN A 165 36.77 -18.14 -38.06
N ILE A 166 35.65 -17.46 -38.27
CA ILE A 166 34.47 -18.04 -38.91
C ILE A 166 34.77 -18.45 -40.36
N ALA A 167 35.52 -17.64 -41.12
CA ALA A 167 35.89 -17.95 -42.49
C ALA A 167 36.84 -19.17 -42.60
N HIS A 168 37.58 -19.49 -41.54
CA HIS A 168 38.36 -20.74 -41.46
C HIS A 168 37.49 -21.97 -41.20
N GLU A 169 36.37 -21.82 -40.49
CA GLU A 169 35.47 -22.90 -40.10
C GLU A 169 34.38 -23.19 -41.14
N ILE A 170 33.98 -22.19 -41.95
CA ILE A 170 32.91 -22.30 -42.94
C ILE A 170 33.49 -22.23 -44.36
N PRO A 171 33.08 -23.13 -45.29
CA PRO A 171 33.53 -23.07 -46.67
C PRO A 171 33.17 -21.74 -47.36
N PRO A 172 33.98 -21.28 -48.33
CA PRO A 172 33.75 -20.01 -49.01
C PRO A 172 32.38 -20.01 -49.71
N SER A 173 31.58 -18.99 -49.43
CA SER A 173 30.27 -18.77 -50.05
C SER A 173 30.19 -17.37 -50.69
N ASN A 174 29.17 -17.14 -51.52
CA ASN A 174 28.92 -15.85 -52.16
C ASN A 174 28.28 -14.79 -51.22
N SER A 175 28.07 -15.11 -49.94
CA SER A 175 27.51 -14.17 -48.96
C SER A 175 28.59 -13.22 -48.43
N THR A 176 28.21 -11.96 -48.23
CA THR A 176 29.11 -10.86 -47.83
C THR A 176 29.34 -10.75 -46.31
N ASP A 177 28.66 -11.55 -45.47
CA ASP A 177 28.80 -11.48 -44.01
C ASP A 177 29.04 -12.86 -43.37
N ALA A 178 30.22 -13.03 -42.76
CA ALA A 178 30.65 -14.26 -42.12
C ALA A 178 29.77 -14.63 -40.91
N ALA A 179 29.35 -13.64 -40.10
CA ALA A 179 28.54 -13.90 -38.91
C ALA A 179 27.15 -14.42 -39.29
N SER A 180 26.58 -13.83 -40.33
CA SER A 180 25.33 -14.28 -40.96
C SER A 180 25.38 -15.73 -41.45
N LEU A 181 26.45 -16.10 -42.17
CA LEU A 181 26.67 -17.49 -42.59
C LEU A 181 26.81 -18.44 -41.41
N ARG A 182 27.45 -17.96 -40.34
CA ARG A 182 27.63 -18.74 -39.12
C ARG A 182 26.31 -19.01 -38.40
N MET A 183 25.45 -18.00 -38.27
CA MET A 183 24.10 -18.20 -37.71
C MET A 183 23.32 -19.25 -38.50
N ALA A 184 23.32 -19.13 -39.83
CA ALA A 184 22.65 -20.09 -40.70
C ALA A 184 23.20 -21.51 -40.52
N ALA A 185 24.54 -21.66 -40.50
CA ALA A 185 25.18 -22.96 -40.32
C ALA A 185 24.80 -23.62 -38.99
N ASP A 186 24.90 -22.88 -37.88
CA ASP A 186 24.61 -23.42 -36.55
C ASP A 186 23.11 -23.76 -36.39
N VAL A 187 22.22 -22.90 -36.87
CA VAL A 187 20.76 -23.15 -36.84
C VAL A 187 20.40 -24.37 -37.69
N CYS A 188 20.94 -24.49 -38.90
CA CYS A 188 20.66 -25.61 -39.78
C CYS A 188 21.24 -26.93 -39.26
N THR A 189 22.40 -26.88 -38.61
CA THR A 189 22.97 -28.04 -37.91
C THR A 189 22.01 -28.53 -36.84
N ALA A 190 21.59 -27.65 -35.92
CA ALA A 190 20.65 -28.00 -34.85
C ALA A 190 19.29 -28.49 -35.40
N ALA A 191 18.76 -27.85 -36.45
CA ALA A 191 17.52 -28.26 -37.08
C ALA A 191 17.63 -29.68 -37.67
N THR A 192 18.73 -30.02 -38.36
CA THR A 192 18.88 -31.36 -38.93
C THR A 192 19.18 -32.44 -37.89
N GLU A 193 19.84 -32.09 -36.79
CA GLU A 193 20.21 -33.03 -35.74
C GLU A 193 19.03 -33.37 -34.82
N TYR A 194 18.29 -32.35 -34.37
CA TYR A 194 17.28 -32.51 -33.33
C TYR A 194 15.84 -32.41 -33.84
N CYS A 195 15.60 -31.70 -34.93
CA CYS A 195 14.26 -31.52 -35.50
C CYS A 195 13.99 -32.58 -36.59
N THR A 196 13.79 -33.82 -36.14
CA THR A 196 13.53 -34.96 -37.02
C THR A 196 12.10 -35.49 -36.87
N GLY A 197 11.66 -36.34 -37.81
CA GLY A 197 10.34 -36.95 -37.77
C GLY A 197 9.22 -35.90 -37.83
N GLY A 198 8.29 -35.94 -36.85
CA GLY A 198 7.18 -34.98 -36.78
C GLY A 198 7.60 -33.53 -36.52
N ASN A 199 8.85 -33.29 -36.09
CA ASN A 199 9.38 -31.94 -35.86
C ASN A 199 10.22 -31.42 -37.03
N GLN A 200 10.32 -32.16 -38.15
CA GLN A 200 11.16 -31.76 -39.27
C GLN A 200 10.71 -30.42 -39.86
N GLN A 201 11.65 -29.46 -39.93
CA GLN A 201 11.38 -28.10 -40.42
C GLN A 201 11.88 -27.85 -41.85
N TYR A 202 12.89 -28.62 -42.29
CA TYR A 202 13.52 -28.48 -43.60
C TYR A 202 13.78 -29.87 -44.19
N ASP A 203 13.77 -29.97 -45.52
CA ASP A 203 14.01 -31.23 -46.23
C ASP A 203 15.47 -31.71 -46.07
N SER A 204 16.42 -30.77 -46.00
CA SER A 204 17.85 -31.04 -45.86
C SER A 204 18.61 -29.86 -45.26
N TYR A 205 19.86 -30.09 -44.85
CA TYR A 205 20.78 -29.04 -44.43
C TYR A 205 20.93 -27.95 -45.50
N ASP A 206 21.17 -28.34 -46.76
CA ASP A 206 21.37 -27.39 -47.86
C ASP A 206 20.12 -26.54 -48.11
N SER A 207 18.93 -27.13 -48.02
CA SER A 207 17.66 -26.42 -48.14
C SER A 207 17.50 -25.37 -47.03
N CYS A 208 17.82 -25.74 -45.78
CA CYS A 208 17.84 -24.81 -44.66
C CYS A 208 18.86 -23.69 -44.87
N PHE A 209 20.10 -24.05 -45.23
CA PHE A 209 21.20 -23.11 -45.35
C PHE A 209 20.95 -22.10 -46.48
N GLU A 210 20.48 -22.55 -47.65
CA GLU A 210 20.09 -21.64 -48.74
C GLU A 210 18.95 -20.69 -48.34
N THR A 211 18.00 -21.16 -47.52
CA THR A 211 16.86 -20.35 -47.05
C THR A 211 17.34 -19.25 -46.10
N LEU A 212 18.16 -19.60 -45.10
CA LEU A 212 18.62 -18.66 -44.08
C LEU A 212 19.73 -17.71 -44.57
N SER A 213 20.49 -18.08 -45.61
CA SER A 213 21.60 -17.27 -46.13
C SER A 213 21.21 -16.24 -47.20
N ARG A 214 20.04 -16.35 -47.84
CA ARG A 214 19.71 -15.58 -49.06
C ARG A 214 19.12 -14.17 -48.87
N ASN A 215 18.77 -13.72 -47.66
CA ASN A 215 18.25 -12.36 -47.43
C ASN A 215 18.38 -11.94 -45.97
N ILE A 216 19.46 -11.22 -45.63
CA ILE A 216 19.65 -10.66 -44.29
C ILE A 216 19.53 -9.13 -44.36
N THR A 217 18.30 -8.63 -44.17
CA THR A 217 17.98 -7.24 -43.83
C THR A 217 18.05 -7.03 -42.30
N MET A 218 18.07 -5.78 -41.82
CA MET A 218 17.99 -5.49 -40.37
C MET A 218 16.73 -6.09 -39.73
N ASP A 219 15.57 -6.06 -40.41
CA ASP A 219 14.35 -6.69 -39.90
C ASP A 219 14.46 -8.23 -39.83
N SER A 220 15.23 -8.85 -40.72
CA SER A 220 15.49 -10.29 -40.67
C SER A 220 16.65 -10.69 -39.73
N LEU A 221 17.43 -9.71 -39.25
CA LEU A 221 18.50 -9.96 -38.28
C LEU A 221 17.91 -10.33 -36.93
N ASP A 222 16.84 -9.68 -36.49
CA ASP A 222 16.14 -10.03 -35.24
C ASP A 222 15.58 -11.45 -35.31
N GLN A 223 14.98 -11.82 -36.45
CA GLN A 223 14.48 -13.17 -36.66
C GLN A 223 15.61 -14.21 -36.69
N SER A 224 16.72 -13.90 -37.37
CA SER A 224 17.89 -14.78 -37.45
C SER A 224 18.56 -14.95 -36.09
N PHE A 225 18.62 -13.88 -35.29
CA PHE A 225 19.11 -13.92 -33.92
C PHE A 225 18.20 -14.72 -33.00
N CYS A 226 16.88 -14.51 -33.09
CA CYS A 226 15.92 -15.32 -32.34
C CYS A 226 16.15 -16.82 -32.60
N ARG A 227 16.25 -17.22 -33.87
CA ARG A 227 16.58 -18.62 -34.25
C ARG A 227 17.94 -19.07 -33.72
N TYR A 228 18.92 -18.17 -33.71
CA TYR A 228 20.27 -18.44 -33.20
C TYR A 228 20.33 -18.67 -31.69
N PHE A 229 19.44 -18.05 -30.90
CA PHE A 229 19.31 -18.39 -29.48
C PHE A 229 18.49 -19.67 -29.27
N VAL A 230 17.38 -19.80 -30.00
CA VAL A 230 16.50 -20.98 -29.87
C VAL A 230 17.21 -22.26 -30.28
N LYS A 231 18.19 -22.24 -31.20
CA LYS A 231 18.96 -23.45 -31.57
C LYS A 231 19.60 -24.13 -30.36
N ASP A 232 20.02 -23.36 -29.36
CA ASP A 232 20.64 -23.89 -28.15
C ASP A 232 19.58 -24.36 -27.15
N MET A 233 18.30 -24.01 -27.31
CA MET A 233 17.22 -24.57 -26.49
C MET A 233 16.67 -25.89 -27.06
N VAL A 234 16.80 -26.11 -28.37
CA VAL A 234 16.26 -27.31 -29.06
C VAL A 234 16.73 -28.64 -28.45
N PRO A 235 18.01 -28.86 -28.09
CA PRO A 235 18.45 -30.15 -27.55
C PRO A 235 17.69 -30.60 -26.30
N SER A 236 17.21 -29.64 -25.49
CA SER A 236 16.47 -29.93 -24.26
C SER A 236 15.03 -30.33 -24.53
N ARG A 237 14.33 -29.61 -25.43
CA ARG A 237 12.92 -29.87 -25.78
C ARG A 237 12.63 -29.64 -27.27
N PRO A 238 12.99 -30.60 -28.15
CA PRO A 238 12.81 -30.44 -29.59
C PRO A 238 11.35 -30.21 -30.00
N ASN A 239 10.39 -30.89 -29.36
CA ASN A 239 8.96 -30.75 -29.67
C ASN A 239 8.41 -29.33 -29.45
N VAL A 240 9.05 -28.53 -28.58
CA VAL A 240 8.62 -27.16 -28.26
C VAL A 240 9.33 -26.15 -29.15
N HIS A 241 10.63 -26.32 -29.35
CA HIS A 241 11.49 -25.30 -29.96
C HIS A 241 11.75 -25.48 -31.45
N CYS A 242 11.60 -26.69 -31.99
CA CYS A 242 11.82 -26.94 -33.42
C CYS A 242 10.95 -26.09 -34.36
N PRO A 243 9.64 -25.88 -34.11
CA PRO A 243 8.83 -24.99 -34.94
C PRO A 243 9.43 -23.60 -35.13
N SER A 244 10.13 -23.09 -34.10
CA SER A 244 10.74 -21.77 -34.10
C SER A 244 12.00 -21.66 -34.98
N LEU A 245 12.65 -22.78 -35.31
CA LEU A 245 13.76 -22.81 -36.27
C LEU A 245 13.29 -22.86 -37.73
N GLY A 246 12.03 -23.23 -37.97
CA GLY A 246 11.49 -23.42 -39.31
C GLY A 246 11.22 -22.13 -40.08
N PRO A 247 10.84 -22.21 -41.36
CA PRO A 247 10.60 -21.04 -42.20
C PRO A 247 9.58 -20.06 -41.62
N SER A 248 8.53 -20.55 -40.96
CA SER A 248 7.50 -19.73 -40.32
C SER A 248 7.98 -19.01 -39.06
N GLY A 249 9.05 -19.51 -38.41
CA GLY A 249 9.50 -19.02 -37.12
C GLY A 249 8.65 -19.46 -35.92
N GLY A 250 7.68 -20.37 -36.13
CA GLY A 250 6.80 -20.88 -35.08
C GLY A 250 6.01 -19.78 -34.37
N ASP A 251 5.76 -19.97 -33.07
CA ASP A 251 5.09 -18.98 -32.22
C ASP A 251 6.08 -18.03 -31.52
N THR A 252 7.37 -18.13 -31.86
CA THR A 252 8.45 -17.51 -31.09
C THR A 252 9.30 -16.56 -31.92
N CYS A 253 9.78 -17.01 -33.07
CA CYS A 253 10.67 -16.26 -33.97
C CYS A 253 9.95 -15.88 -35.27
N PHE A 254 8.66 -15.52 -35.19
CA PHE A 254 7.86 -15.10 -36.33
C PHE A 254 8.00 -13.58 -36.57
N ASN A 255 7.64 -13.12 -37.78
CA ASN A 255 7.60 -11.69 -38.08
C ASN A 255 6.37 -11.06 -37.43
N ALA A 256 6.53 -10.53 -36.22
CA ALA A 256 5.49 -9.79 -35.54
C ALA A 256 5.18 -8.47 -36.27
N ASN A 257 3.91 -8.06 -36.23
CA ASN A 257 3.54 -6.73 -36.69
C ASN A 257 4.02 -5.70 -35.66
N TYR A 258 4.84 -4.74 -36.07
CA TYR A 258 5.34 -3.66 -35.21
C TYR A 258 4.24 -2.98 -34.36
N ALA A 259 3.06 -2.74 -34.94
CA ALA A 259 1.95 -2.10 -34.22
C ALA A 259 1.39 -2.99 -33.10
N GLU A 260 1.38 -4.31 -33.29
CA GLU A 260 0.93 -5.28 -32.30
C GLU A 260 1.99 -5.47 -31.22
N GLU A 261 3.27 -5.58 -31.60
CA GLU A 261 4.38 -5.74 -30.66
C GLU A 261 4.54 -4.52 -29.74
N THR A 262 4.38 -3.31 -30.28
CA THR A 262 4.46 -2.06 -29.50
C THR A 262 3.29 -1.85 -28.55
N THR A 263 2.15 -2.49 -28.78
CA THR A 263 0.95 -2.35 -27.93
C THR A 263 0.77 -3.52 -26.95
N THR A 264 1.51 -4.62 -27.16
CA THR A 264 1.41 -5.81 -26.31
C THR A 264 2.29 -5.66 -25.06
N TYR A 265 1.64 -5.62 -23.89
CA TYR A 265 2.30 -5.68 -22.59
C TYR A 265 2.07 -7.06 -21.97
N PRO A 266 3.08 -7.96 -21.93
CA PRO A 266 2.87 -9.36 -21.57
C PRO A 266 2.77 -9.61 -20.06
N PHE A 267 3.09 -8.61 -19.23
CA PHE A 267 3.16 -8.78 -17.79
C PHE A 267 1.83 -8.49 -17.11
N ALA A 268 1.49 -9.27 -16.09
CA ALA A 268 0.26 -9.09 -15.30
C ALA A 268 0.23 -7.75 -14.54
N SER A 269 1.39 -7.16 -14.26
CA SER A 269 1.56 -5.89 -13.56
C SER A 269 2.66 -5.03 -14.15
N SER A 270 2.47 -3.71 -14.10
CA SER A 270 3.50 -2.73 -14.43
C SER A 270 4.67 -2.76 -13.44
N PHE A 271 5.89 -2.53 -13.92
CA PHE A 271 7.11 -2.46 -13.10
C PHE A 271 7.27 -1.16 -12.30
N VAL A 272 6.61 -0.05 -12.69
CA VAL A 272 6.95 1.29 -12.13
C VAL A 272 5.76 2.02 -11.51
N ALA A 273 4.52 1.61 -11.82
CA ALA A 273 3.36 2.26 -11.22
C ALA A 273 2.12 1.35 -11.16
N ALA A 274 1.25 1.61 -10.18
CA ALA A 274 -0.09 1.03 -10.07
C ALA A 274 -0.80 1.00 -11.44
N ASN A 275 -1.27 -0.20 -11.74
CA ASN A 275 -1.64 -0.75 -13.03
C ASN A 275 -2.40 0.18 -13.99
N VAL A 276 -1.87 0.44 -15.18
CA VAL A 276 -2.66 1.00 -16.31
C VAL A 276 -3.37 -0.14 -17.08
N SER A 277 -3.06 -1.41 -16.75
CA SER A 277 -3.38 -2.57 -17.60
C SER A 277 -3.95 -3.80 -16.86
N SER A 278 -4.37 -3.70 -15.59
CA SER A 278 -5.05 -4.81 -14.88
C SER A 278 -6.41 -4.41 -14.32
N GLY A 279 -7.21 -5.42 -13.97
CA GLY A 279 -8.56 -5.28 -13.42
C GLY A 279 -8.73 -4.36 -12.21
N GLY A 280 -7.64 -3.90 -11.56
CA GLY A 280 -7.69 -2.93 -10.46
C GLY A 280 -7.98 -1.49 -10.88
N THR A 281 -7.69 -1.10 -12.13
CA THR A 281 -7.99 0.23 -12.69
C THR A 281 -9.04 0.20 -13.78
N GLU A 282 -9.65 -0.96 -14.01
CA GLU A 282 -10.73 -1.16 -14.96
C GLU A 282 -11.91 -0.22 -14.63
N GLY A 283 -12.27 0.63 -15.61
CA GLY A 283 -13.33 1.62 -15.46
C GLY A 283 -12.91 2.97 -14.87
N LEU A 284 -11.63 3.18 -14.53
CA LEU A 284 -11.09 4.50 -14.17
C LEU A 284 -10.76 5.31 -15.43
N SER A 285 -10.80 6.64 -15.33
CA SER A 285 -10.39 7.52 -16.43
C SER A 285 -8.87 7.68 -16.53
N ASP A 286 -8.34 7.93 -17.72
CA ASP A 286 -6.90 8.19 -17.96
C ASP A 286 -6.34 9.28 -17.05
N GLY A 287 -7.11 10.35 -16.81
CA GLY A 287 -6.72 11.42 -15.88
C GLY A 287 -6.59 10.95 -14.43
N THR A 288 -7.45 10.02 -14.00
CA THR A 288 -7.36 9.40 -12.66
C THR A 288 -6.14 8.50 -12.55
N ILE A 289 -5.87 7.73 -13.60
CA ILE A 289 -4.70 6.85 -13.67
C ILE A 289 -3.41 7.68 -13.55
N VAL A 290 -3.27 8.78 -14.30
CA VAL A 290 -2.09 9.67 -14.21
C VAL A 290 -1.91 10.22 -12.78
N GLU A 291 -2.99 10.61 -12.11
CA GLU A 291 -2.92 11.08 -10.72
C GLU A 291 -2.55 9.98 -9.73
N LEU A 292 -3.02 8.74 -9.95
CA LEU A 292 -2.60 7.57 -9.17
C LEU A 292 -1.13 7.23 -9.40
N MET A 293 -0.61 7.36 -10.63
CA MET A 293 0.82 7.17 -10.91
C MET A 293 1.66 8.22 -10.16
N LYS A 294 1.24 9.49 -10.15
CA LYS A 294 1.93 10.52 -9.35
C LYS A 294 1.99 10.12 -7.89
N PHE A 295 0.87 9.68 -7.34
CA PHE A 295 0.75 9.23 -5.95
C PHE A 295 1.67 8.05 -5.63
N ASP A 296 1.77 7.07 -6.52
CA ASP A 296 2.64 5.90 -6.36
C ASP A 296 4.13 6.27 -6.42
N MET A 297 4.47 7.24 -7.28
CA MET A 297 5.80 7.84 -7.31
C MET A 297 6.13 8.70 -6.07
N GLN A 298 5.24 8.79 -5.07
CA GLN A 298 5.66 9.23 -3.74
C GLN A 298 6.56 8.19 -3.10
N VAL A 299 7.83 8.21 -3.50
CA VAL A 299 8.90 7.71 -2.66
C VAL A 299 8.80 8.53 -1.37
N ILE A 300 8.28 7.93 -0.30
CA ILE A 300 8.61 8.37 1.04
C ILE A 300 10.09 8.08 1.13
N TYR A 301 10.91 9.02 0.70
CA TYR A 301 12.29 8.99 1.09
C TYR A 301 12.24 8.95 2.62
N PRO A 302 12.84 7.96 3.27
CA PRO A 302 13.39 8.22 4.58
C PRO A 302 14.52 9.26 4.36
N THR A 303 14.21 10.49 3.93
CA THR A 303 15.17 11.58 3.68
C THR A 303 15.83 12.08 4.95
N THR A 304 15.63 11.37 6.04
CA THR A 304 16.41 11.54 7.23
C THR A 304 16.70 10.17 7.79
N VAL A 305 17.99 9.86 7.93
CA VAL A 305 18.57 8.90 8.88
C VAL A 305 18.25 9.33 10.34
N ALA A 306 17.08 9.92 10.57
CA ALA A 306 16.58 10.37 11.84
C ALA A 306 15.53 9.36 12.30
N PHE A 307 15.62 9.00 13.59
CA PHE A 307 14.68 8.11 14.27
C PHE A 307 13.21 8.56 14.20
N TYR A 308 12.92 9.80 13.76
CA TYR A 308 11.58 10.36 13.55
C TYR A 308 11.59 11.44 12.46
N SER A 309 10.46 11.65 11.76
CA SER A 309 10.36 12.69 10.74
C SER A 309 10.32 14.09 11.35
N THR A 310 11.00 15.07 10.74
CA THR A 310 11.00 16.48 11.16
C THR A 310 9.56 17.02 11.29
N SER A 311 8.69 16.64 10.36
CA SER A 311 7.28 17.02 10.35
C SER A 311 6.52 16.50 11.58
N ALA A 312 6.78 15.26 12.03
CA ALA A 312 6.15 14.72 13.23
C ALA A 312 6.59 15.48 14.49
N PHE A 313 7.88 15.81 14.59
CA PHE A 313 8.39 16.60 15.72
C PHE A 313 7.78 18.00 15.76
N LEU A 314 7.78 18.73 14.64
CA LEU A 314 7.18 20.06 14.54
C LEU A 314 5.69 20.03 14.86
N TYR A 315 4.97 18.98 14.42
CA TYR A 315 3.56 18.84 14.71
C TYR A 315 3.27 18.61 16.20
N LEU A 316 4.02 17.74 16.88
CA LEU A 316 3.88 17.53 18.33
C LEU A 316 4.23 18.80 19.12
N LEU A 317 5.25 19.55 18.69
CA LEU A 317 5.59 20.85 19.28
C LEU A 317 4.44 21.86 19.10
N LEU A 318 3.83 21.91 17.91
CA LEU A 318 2.66 22.74 17.63
C LEU A 318 1.48 22.37 18.54
N LEU A 319 1.18 21.08 18.71
CA LEU A 319 0.12 20.63 19.63
C LEU A 319 0.42 21.03 21.08
N TYR A 320 1.67 20.90 21.51
CA TYR A 320 2.10 21.34 22.85
C TYR A 320 1.93 22.85 23.04
N ALA A 321 2.37 23.67 22.09
CA ALA A 321 2.22 25.12 22.12
C ALA A 321 0.74 25.53 22.15
N ASN A 322 -0.10 24.91 21.32
CA ASN A 322 -1.55 25.14 21.33
C ASN A 322 -2.17 24.74 22.67
N GLY A 323 -1.79 23.61 23.26
CA GLY A 323 -2.28 23.19 24.57
C GLY A 323 -1.93 24.18 25.68
N LYS A 324 -0.72 24.75 25.65
CA LYS A 324 -0.32 25.83 26.56
C LYS A 324 -1.12 27.11 26.31
N GLY A 325 -1.33 27.48 25.04
CA GLY A 325 -2.17 28.62 24.67
C GLY A 325 -3.60 28.48 25.19
N VAL A 326 -4.23 27.31 25.02
CA VAL A 326 -5.57 27.02 25.53
C VAL A 326 -5.62 27.06 27.06
N ASP A 327 -4.62 26.48 27.75
CA ASP A 327 -4.54 26.53 29.22
C ASP A 327 -4.51 27.99 29.72
N LEU A 328 -3.70 28.86 29.08
CA LEU A 328 -3.61 30.28 29.40
C LEU A 328 -4.91 31.04 29.09
N LEU A 329 -5.55 30.78 27.95
CA LEU A 329 -6.82 31.41 27.57
C LEU A 329 -7.94 31.02 28.53
N LEU A 330 -8.04 29.75 28.90
CA LEU A 330 -9.05 29.27 29.85
C LEU A 330 -8.82 29.84 31.25
N ASP A 331 -7.58 29.94 31.70
CA ASP A 331 -7.23 30.56 32.99
C ASP A 331 -7.64 32.05 33.04
N ARG A 332 -7.49 32.76 31.91
CA ARG A 332 -7.86 34.18 31.78
C ARG A 332 -9.36 34.42 31.65
N PHE A 333 -10.06 33.59 30.87
CA PHE A 333 -11.44 33.89 30.44
C PHE A 333 -12.51 33.06 31.17
N SER A 334 -12.15 31.98 31.86
CA SER A 334 -13.11 31.14 32.59
C SER A 334 -12.88 31.22 34.09
N LYS A 335 -13.92 31.65 34.84
CA LYS A 335 -13.86 31.70 36.31
C LYS A 335 -13.84 30.32 36.96
N GLU A 336 -14.44 29.33 36.30
CA GLU A 336 -14.54 27.96 36.83
C GLU A 336 -13.29 27.14 36.57
N TYR A 337 -12.50 27.48 35.54
CA TYR A 337 -11.35 26.67 35.11
C TYR A 337 -10.21 26.60 36.15
N PRO A 338 -9.78 27.71 36.80
CA PRO A 338 -8.77 27.66 37.85
C PRO A 338 -9.18 26.81 39.06
N ALA A 339 -10.49 26.68 39.31
CA ALA A 339 -11.03 25.88 40.41
C ALA A 339 -11.07 24.36 40.12
N LEU A 340 -10.76 23.94 38.88
CA LEU A 340 -10.70 22.54 38.52
C LEU A 340 -9.41 21.88 39.04
N SER A 341 -9.50 20.61 39.42
CA SER A 341 -8.32 19.79 39.72
C SER A 341 -7.40 19.71 38.49
N PHE A 342 -6.10 19.51 38.72
CA PHE A 342 -5.09 19.43 37.66
C PHE A 342 -5.48 18.47 36.52
N GLY A 343 -5.95 17.26 36.86
CA GLY A 343 -6.41 16.30 35.86
C GLY A 343 -7.62 16.79 35.05
N ASN A 344 -8.57 17.47 35.69
CA ASN A 344 -9.72 18.04 35.00
C ASN A 344 -9.35 19.23 34.13
N ARG A 345 -8.38 20.07 34.55
CA ARG A 345 -7.83 21.14 33.71
C ARG A 345 -7.21 20.58 32.43
N ARG A 346 -6.34 19.58 32.56
CA ARG A 346 -5.74 18.89 31.40
C ARG A 346 -6.80 18.29 30.49
N ASN A 347 -7.83 17.65 31.04
CA ASN A 347 -8.95 17.12 30.24
C ASN A 347 -9.65 18.21 29.43
N VAL A 348 -9.99 19.35 30.04
CA VAL A 348 -10.67 20.46 29.34
C VAL A 348 -9.79 21.02 28.22
N VAL A 349 -8.49 21.22 28.46
CA VAL A 349 -7.53 21.65 27.43
C VAL A 349 -7.52 20.67 26.26
N THR A 350 -7.43 19.35 26.54
CA THR A 350 -7.46 18.36 25.47
C THR A 350 -8.80 18.35 24.74
N TYR A 351 -9.94 18.51 25.42
CA TYR A 351 -11.23 18.58 24.74
C TYR A 351 -11.31 19.78 23.79
N CYS A 352 -10.76 20.94 24.17
CA CYS A 352 -10.69 22.10 23.29
C CYS A 352 -9.82 21.83 22.05
N LEU A 353 -8.63 21.26 22.25
CA LEU A 353 -7.74 20.90 21.14
C LEU A 353 -8.38 19.85 20.22
N ASN A 354 -8.96 18.79 20.80
CA ASN A 354 -9.64 17.75 20.04
C ASN A 354 -10.81 18.36 19.25
N THR A 355 -11.64 19.22 19.85
CA THR A 355 -12.74 19.89 19.13
C THR A 355 -12.21 20.62 17.90
N PHE A 356 -11.17 21.44 18.04
CA PHE A 356 -10.61 22.21 16.94
C PHE A 356 -9.99 21.32 15.87
N TRP A 357 -9.02 20.48 16.23
CA TRP A 357 -8.26 19.71 15.26
C TRP A 357 -9.04 18.56 14.63
N THR A 358 -9.98 17.92 15.35
CA THR A 358 -10.89 16.95 14.71
C THR A 358 -11.87 17.64 13.76
N THR A 359 -12.23 18.92 13.97
CA THR A 359 -13.00 19.71 12.99
C THR A 359 -12.17 19.97 11.73
N VAL A 360 -10.91 20.36 11.87
CA VAL A 360 -9.99 20.52 10.73
C VAL A 360 -9.87 19.20 9.96
N ALA A 361 -9.59 18.09 10.66
CA ALA A 361 -9.50 16.77 10.04
C ALA A 361 -10.82 16.35 9.36
N PHE A 362 -11.97 16.64 9.96
CA PHE A 362 -13.27 16.38 9.33
C PHE A 362 -13.45 17.17 8.03
N ILE A 363 -13.08 18.45 8.00
CA ILE A 363 -13.15 19.26 6.76
C ILE A 363 -12.27 18.66 5.68
N LEU A 364 -11.02 18.30 5.99
CA LEU A 364 -10.11 17.65 5.05
C LEU A 364 -10.68 16.33 4.53
N GLN A 365 -11.31 15.56 5.40
CA GLN A 365 -11.96 14.31 5.05
C GLN A 365 -13.18 14.49 4.14
N ILE A 366 -13.99 15.52 4.36
CA ILE A 366 -15.10 15.88 3.47
C ILE A 366 -14.56 16.34 2.11
N VAL A 367 -13.48 17.12 2.09
CA VAL A 367 -12.78 17.48 0.86
C VAL A 367 -12.29 16.21 0.15
N ALA A 368 -11.76 15.21 0.85
CA ALA A 368 -11.34 13.94 0.24
C ALA A 368 -12.49 12.99 -0.17
N SER A 369 -13.73 13.21 0.29
CA SER A 369 -14.88 12.31 0.07
C SER A 369 -15.23 11.92 -1.38
N PRO A 370 -14.91 12.70 -2.44
CA PRO A 370 -15.08 12.25 -3.82
C PRO A 370 -14.33 10.95 -4.15
N MET A 371 -13.28 10.58 -3.40
CA MET A 371 -12.58 9.29 -3.51
C MET A 371 -13.52 8.09 -3.32
N LEU A 372 -14.64 8.26 -2.60
CA LEU A 372 -15.65 7.21 -2.43
C LEU A 372 -16.41 6.92 -3.73
N GLY A 373 -16.43 7.87 -4.66
CA GLY A 373 -17.00 7.72 -6.01
C GLY A 373 -15.99 7.27 -7.08
N GLY A 374 -14.75 6.93 -6.70
CA GLY A 374 -13.68 6.56 -7.64
C GLY A 374 -12.87 7.75 -8.18
N TYR A 375 -13.12 8.97 -7.71
CA TYR A 375 -12.37 10.16 -8.11
C TYR A 375 -11.12 10.34 -7.25
N TYR A 376 -10.04 9.67 -7.67
CA TYR A 376 -8.74 9.76 -7.00
C TYR A 376 -7.90 10.86 -7.65
N THR A 377 -7.57 11.90 -6.88
CA THR A 377 -6.57 12.89 -7.28
C THR A 377 -5.51 13.02 -6.20
N TRP A 378 -4.33 13.51 -6.57
CA TRP A 378 -3.24 13.74 -5.63
C TRP A 378 -3.68 14.50 -4.38
N ASP A 379 -4.37 15.62 -4.58
CA ASP A 379 -4.82 16.48 -3.49
C ASP A 379 -5.77 15.72 -2.56
N ARG A 380 -6.74 14.96 -3.10
CA ARG A 380 -7.76 14.28 -2.28
C ARG A 380 -7.14 13.21 -1.40
N ILE A 381 -6.21 12.41 -1.94
CA ILE A 381 -5.50 11.41 -1.14
C ILE A 381 -4.58 12.10 -0.13
N GLY A 382 -3.94 13.20 -0.52
CA GLY A 382 -3.18 14.08 0.36
C GLY A 382 -4.00 14.56 1.55
N GLU A 383 -5.21 15.07 1.33
CA GLU A 383 -6.09 15.54 2.40
C GLU A 383 -6.57 14.42 3.33
N ALA A 384 -6.86 13.23 2.79
CA ALA A 384 -7.18 12.05 3.59
C ALA A 384 -6.01 11.66 4.52
N ARG A 385 -4.79 11.67 3.99
CA ARG A 385 -3.57 11.39 4.76
C ARG A 385 -3.30 12.46 5.81
N MET A 386 -3.48 13.74 5.47
CA MET A 386 -3.34 14.83 6.42
C MET A 386 -4.37 14.72 7.56
N ALA A 387 -5.61 14.36 7.27
CA ALA A 387 -6.62 14.07 8.29
C ALA A 387 -6.17 12.93 9.22
N ALA A 388 -5.65 11.82 8.67
CA ALA A 388 -5.10 10.70 9.45
C ALA A 388 -3.93 11.13 10.35
N VAL A 389 -2.99 11.94 9.84
CA VAL A 389 -1.85 12.45 10.62
C VAL A 389 -2.32 13.34 11.77
N ILE A 390 -3.29 14.23 11.51
CA ILE A 390 -3.85 15.11 12.55
C ILE A 390 -4.48 14.28 13.67
N ILE A 391 -5.34 13.32 13.33
CA ILE A 391 -5.98 12.46 14.33
C ILE A 391 -4.94 11.65 15.11
N SER A 392 -3.95 11.09 14.41
CA SER A 392 -2.91 10.26 15.04
C SER A 392 -2.07 11.07 16.03
N GLY A 393 -1.63 12.27 15.66
CA GLY A 393 -0.88 13.13 16.57
C GLY A 393 -1.71 13.64 17.75
N LEU A 394 -3.01 13.91 17.57
CA LEU A 394 -3.91 14.22 18.69
C LEU A 394 -4.01 13.08 19.68
N TYR A 395 -4.14 11.83 19.21
CA TYR A 395 -4.26 10.67 20.08
C TYR A 395 -2.99 10.42 20.88
N ILE A 396 -1.81 10.55 20.23
CA ILE A 396 -0.51 10.48 20.89
C ILE A 396 -0.37 11.61 21.92
N TYR A 397 -0.69 12.84 21.52
CA TYR A 397 -0.65 14.00 22.41
C TYR A 397 -1.55 13.81 23.64
N GLU A 398 -2.77 13.32 23.46
CA GLU A 398 -3.71 13.09 24.56
C GLU A 398 -3.20 12.04 25.55
N MET A 399 -2.59 10.96 25.06
CA MET A 399 -1.99 9.92 25.90
C MET A 399 -0.81 10.44 26.74
N VAL A 400 -0.01 11.36 26.19
CA VAL A 400 1.15 11.94 26.88
C VAL A 400 0.74 13.09 27.82
N PHE A 401 -0.20 13.93 27.39
CA PHE A 401 -0.56 15.17 28.09
C PHE A 401 -1.50 14.93 29.28
N ARG A 402 -2.35 13.89 29.22
CA ARG A 402 -3.28 13.58 30.31
C ARG A 402 -2.60 12.70 31.37
N PRO A 403 -2.76 13.03 32.67
CA PRO A 403 -2.12 12.25 33.74
C PRO A 403 -2.74 10.87 33.96
N SER A 404 -4.00 10.68 33.54
CA SER A 404 -4.67 9.38 33.58
C SER A 404 -5.73 9.31 32.49
N MET A 405 -5.89 8.12 31.92
CA MET A 405 -6.88 7.82 30.89
C MET A 405 -7.61 6.53 31.27
N ARG A 406 -8.91 6.47 31.01
CA ARG A 406 -9.68 5.24 31.20
C ARG A 406 -9.24 4.20 30.17
N TRP A 407 -9.16 2.93 30.58
CA TRP A 407 -8.76 1.82 29.71
C TRP A 407 -9.52 1.77 28.39
N THR A 408 -10.81 2.07 28.41
CA THR A 408 -11.67 2.04 27.21
C THR A 408 -11.24 3.07 26.17
N LEU A 409 -10.87 4.28 26.62
CA LEU A 409 -10.38 5.36 25.76
C LEU A 409 -8.95 5.07 25.29
N LEU A 410 -8.13 4.48 26.15
CA LEU A 410 -6.77 4.08 25.79
C LEU A 410 -6.76 3.00 24.71
N VAL A 411 -7.58 1.96 24.86
CA VAL A 411 -7.77 0.89 23.85
C VAL A 411 -8.28 1.49 22.55
N HIS A 412 -9.27 2.39 22.60
CA HIS A 412 -9.76 3.11 21.43
C HIS A 412 -8.63 3.84 20.66
N HIS A 413 -7.77 4.56 21.38
CA HIS A 413 -6.64 5.28 20.77
C HIS A 413 -5.64 4.33 20.12
N PHE A 414 -5.24 3.27 20.83
CA PHE A 414 -4.30 2.29 20.30
C PHE A 414 -4.85 1.57 19.07
N CYS A 415 -6.10 1.12 19.11
CA CYS A 415 -6.72 0.44 17.97
C CYS A 415 -6.86 1.37 16.75
N THR A 416 -7.22 2.65 16.96
CA THR A 416 -7.33 3.60 15.85
C THR A 416 -5.97 3.94 15.24
N LEU A 417 -4.94 4.16 16.07
CA LEU A 417 -3.57 4.39 15.59
C LEU A 417 -3.05 3.18 14.81
N PHE A 418 -3.25 1.99 15.35
CA PHE A 418 -2.88 0.75 14.70
C PHE A 418 -3.60 0.56 13.36
N ALA A 419 -4.92 0.77 13.31
CA ALA A 419 -5.70 0.71 12.08
C ALA A 419 -5.18 1.70 11.03
N THR A 420 -4.90 2.94 11.43
CA THR A 420 -4.39 3.99 10.54
C THR A 420 -3.03 3.62 9.95
N ILE A 421 -2.10 3.13 10.78
CA ILE A 421 -0.78 2.68 10.33
C ILE A 421 -0.92 1.47 9.40
N PHE A 422 -1.71 0.48 9.79
CA PHE A 422 -1.90 -0.74 9.03
C PHE A 422 -2.52 -0.48 7.65
N ILE A 423 -3.54 0.39 7.55
CA ILE A 423 -4.15 0.78 6.27
C ILE A 423 -3.14 1.51 5.38
N GLN A 424 -2.29 2.36 5.95
CA GLN A 424 -1.27 3.06 5.19
C GLN A 424 -0.21 2.10 4.64
N ILE A 425 0.21 1.10 5.43
CA ILE A 425 1.12 0.03 4.96
C ILE A 425 0.43 -0.80 3.87
N ALA A 426 -0.80 -1.25 4.10
CA ALA A 426 -1.57 -2.01 3.11
C ALA A 426 -1.74 -1.23 1.80
N LEU A 427 -1.98 0.09 1.87
CA LEU A 427 -2.05 0.96 0.70
C LEU A 427 -0.71 1.05 -0.04
N GLN A 428 0.42 1.05 0.67
CA GLN A 428 1.76 1.09 0.05
C GLN A 428 2.15 -0.24 -0.59
N MET A 429 1.78 -1.35 0.04
CA MET A 429 2.13 -2.68 -0.47
C MET A 429 1.22 -3.11 -1.63
N ALA A 430 -0.10 -2.95 -1.48
CA ALA A 430 -1.06 -3.41 -2.47
C ALA A 430 -1.31 -2.35 -3.58
N LEU A 431 -0.95 -1.09 -3.34
CA LEU A 431 -1.15 0.05 -4.25
C LEU A 431 -2.59 0.20 -4.77
N HIS A 432 -3.55 -0.38 -4.06
CA HIS A 432 -4.93 -0.42 -4.50
C HIS A 432 -5.70 0.81 -3.98
N PRO A 433 -6.24 1.69 -4.85
CA PRO A 433 -6.82 2.97 -4.43
C PRO A 433 -8.07 2.82 -3.55
N ALA A 434 -8.78 1.68 -3.63
CA ALA A 434 -9.91 1.42 -2.73
C ALA A 434 -9.49 1.25 -1.26
N ILE A 435 -8.22 0.95 -0.96
CA ILE A 435 -7.68 0.94 0.40
C ILE A 435 -7.59 2.36 0.95
N ALA A 436 -7.22 3.34 0.12
CA ALA A 436 -7.25 4.75 0.51
C ALA A 436 -8.67 5.22 0.85
N SER A 437 -9.67 4.79 0.06
CA SER A 437 -11.09 5.02 0.38
C SER A 437 -11.51 4.32 1.67
N ALA A 438 -11.04 3.10 1.94
CA ALA A 438 -11.32 2.41 3.20
C ALA A 438 -10.75 3.18 4.41
N GLY A 439 -9.52 3.68 4.32
CA GLY A 439 -8.94 4.57 5.33
C GLY A 439 -9.76 5.85 5.54
N LEU A 440 -10.23 6.45 4.43
CA LEU A 440 -11.11 7.61 4.49
C LEU A 440 -12.43 7.31 5.20
N ILE A 441 -13.06 6.16 4.94
CA ILE A 441 -14.31 5.78 5.64
C ILE A 441 -14.03 5.57 7.13
N TRP A 442 -12.93 4.89 7.46
CA TRP A 442 -12.54 4.60 8.84
C TRP A 442 -12.37 5.87 9.68
N LEU A 443 -11.72 6.89 9.12
CA LEU A 443 -11.45 8.15 9.84
C LEU A 443 -12.71 8.84 10.37
N PHE A 444 -13.90 8.58 9.80
CA PHE A 444 -15.16 9.16 10.29
C PHE A 444 -15.46 8.76 11.74
N GLN A 445 -14.91 7.65 12.22
CA GLN A 445 -15.04 7.27 13.62
C GLN A 445 -14.38 8.27 14.58
N ALA A 446 -13.24 8.85 14.18
CA ALA A 446 -12.47 9.78 14.99
C ALA A 446 -12.84 11.24 14.75
N THR A 447 -13.28 11.58 13.53
CA THR A 447 -13.58 12.96 13.11
C THR A 447 -15.04 13.36 13.31
N THR A 448 -15.87 12.56 13.99
CA THR A 448 -17.30 12.91 14.26
C THR A 448 -17.63 13.05 15.75
N GLU A 449 -16.61 13.28 16.59
CA GLU A 449 -16.72 13.38 18.05
C GLU A 449 -16.80 14.82 18.60
N GLN A 450 -16.85 15.84 17.73
CA GLN A 450 -16.80 17.26 18.14
C GLN A 450 -17.90 17.60 19.16
N SER A 451 -19.12 17.12 18.93
CA SER A 451 -20.25 17.36 19.84
C SER A 451 -19.99 16.77 21.23
N VAL A 452 -19.33 15.62 21.32
CA VAL A 452 -18.97 14.98 22.60
C VAL A 452 -17.95 15.85 23.34
N PHE A 453 -16.91 16.31 22.65
CA PHE A 453 -15.89 17.17 23.28
C PHE A 453 -16.47 18.49 23.76
N VAL A 454 -17.29 19.16 22.95
CA VAL A 454 -17.99 20.40 23.35
C VAL A 454 -18.88 20.15 24.58
N GLY A 455 -19.63 19.05 24.60
CA GLY A 455 -20.51 18.71 25.71
C GLY A 455 -19.73 18.49 27.00
N LEU A 456 -18.59 17.80 26.92
CA LEU A 456 -17.70 17.57 28.05
C LEU A 456 -17.01 18.85 28.53
N ILE A 457 -16.67 19.79 27.64
CA ILE A 457 -16.18 21.14 28.03
C ILE A 457 -17.25 21.87 28.84
N LEU A 458 -18.47 21.97 28.30
CA LEU A 458 -19.58 22.66 28.97
C LEU A 458 -19.88 22.02 30.34
N TYR A 459 -19.85 20.69 30.41
CA TYR A 459 -20.00 19.96 31.67
C TYR A 459 -18.93 20.30 32.70
N ARG A 460 -17.65 20.29 32.30
CA ARG A 460 -16.52 20.53 33.21
C ARG A 460 -16.43 21.98 33.66
N LEU A 461 -16.76 22.92 32.78
CA LEU A 461 -16.85 24.35 33.09
C LEU A 461 -18.15 24.74 33.81
N ARG A 462 -18.94 23.76 34.26
CA ARG A 462 -20.16 23.95 35.06
C ARG A 462 -21.18 24.89 34.43
N PHE A 463 -21.36 24.81 33.12
CA PHE A 463 -22.45 25.53 32.44
C PHE A 463 -23.82 25.08 32.97
N PRO A 464 -24.88 25.90 32.79
CA PRO A 464 -26.20 25.60 33.33
C PRO A 464 -26.68 24.21 32.93
N LYS A 465 -27.07 23.40 33.93
CA LYS A 465 -27.41 21.97 33.73
C LYS A 465 -28.53 21.74 32.70
N HIS A 466 -29.45 22.69 32.56
CA HIS A 466 -30.55 22.62 31.59
C HIS A 466 -30.08 22.71 30.13
N VAL A 467 -28.89 23.28 29.88
CA VAL A 467 -28.23 23.31 28.55
C VAL A 467 -27.36 22.07 28.38
N VAL A 468 -26.54 21.75 29.39
CA VAL A 468 -25.53 20.68 29.29
C VAL A 468 -26.18 19.29 29.16
N ALA A 469 -27.22 19.00 29.93
CA ALA A 469 -27.86 17.69 29.94
C ALA A 469 -28.46 17.27 28.57
N PRO A 470 -29.28 18.10 27.88
CA PRO A 470 -29.76 17.75 26.55
C PRO A 470 -28.64 17.71 25.51
N PHE A 471 -27.63 18.59 25.62
CA PHE A 471 -26.50 18.60 24.69
C PHE A 471 -25.66 17.31 24.78
N LEU A 472 -25.35 16.83 25.99
CA LEU A 472 -24.63 15.55 26.18
C LEU A 472 -25.44 14.35 25.66
N LYS A 473 -26.77 14.35 25.84
CA LYS A 473 -27.63 13.30 25.28
C LYS A 473 -27.61 13.31 23.75
N PHE A 474 -27.70 14.48 23.14
CA PHE A 474 -27.58 14.65 21.69
C PHE A 474 -26.21 14.16 21.19
N ALA A 475 -25.13 14.61 21.82
CA ALA A 475 -23.77 14.23 21.46
C ALA A 475 -23.55 12.71 21.55
N ALA A 476 -24.07 12.06 22.60
CA ALA A 476 -24.02 10.61 22.75
C ALA A 476 -24.73 9.87 21.60
N VAL A 477 -25.93 10.33 21.21
CA VAL A 477 -26.70 9.71 20.13
C VAL A 477 -26.07 9.96 18.76
N GLN A 478 -25.67 11.20 18.47
CA GLN A 478 -25.03 11.55 17.20
C GLN A 478 -23.72 10.78 17.02
N SER A 479 -22.85 10.75 18.03
CA SER A 479 -21.59 10.03 17.96
C SER A 479 -21.82 8.52 17.74
N PHE A 480 -22.78 7.93 18.47
CA PHE A 480 -23.17 6.54 18.26
C PHE A 480 -23.60 6.29 16.80
N ILE A 481 -24.56 7.04 16.27
CA ILE A 481 -25.07 6.83 14.91
C ILE A 481 -23.97 6.97 13.85
N CYS A 482 -23.17 8.04 13.91
CA CYS A 482 -22.12 8.28 12.92
C CYS A 482 -21.07 7.17 12.89
N LYS A 483 -20.67 6.66 14.07
CA LYS A 483 -19.66 5.59 14.18
C LYS A 483 -20.18 4.26 13.67
N ILE A 484 -21.40 3.87 14.06
CA ILE A 484 -22.06 2.67 13.53
C ILE A 484 -22.18 2.75 12.00
N ALA A 485 -22.61 3.89 11.47
CA ALA A 485 -22.78 4.08 10.04
C ALA A 485 -21.44 3.97 9.28
N SER A 486 -20.37 4.56 9.82
CA SER A 486 -19.01 4.45 9.25
C SER A 486 -18.51 3.01 9.23
N GLU A 487 -18.72 2.24 10.31
CA GLU A 487 -18.30 0.84 10.40
C GLU A 487 -19.06 -0.08 9.44
N ILE A 488 -20.39 0.08 9.38
CA ILE A 488 -21.22 -0.67 8.41
C ILE A 488 -20.77 -0.33 6.99
N TYR A 489 -20.55 0.95 6.69
CA TYR A 489 -20.13 1.35 5.35
C TYR A 489 -18.75 0.80 4.98
N LEU A 490 -17.82 0.76 5.94
CA LEU A 490 -16.50 0.18 5.76
C LEU A 490 -16.56 -1.33 5.46
N LEU A 491 -17.41 -2.09 6.17
CA LEU A 491 -17.60 -3.52 5.91
C LEU A 491 -18.21 -3.77 4.52
N ILE A 492 -19.19 -2.96 4.12
CA ILE A 492 -19.78 -3.02 2.78
C ILE A 492 -18.72 -2.70 1.72
N TRP A 493 -17.93 -1.65 1.93
CA TRP A 493 -16.86 -1.25 1.02
C TRP A 493 -15.82 -2.35 0.86
N TRP A 494 -15.37 -2.95 1.97
CA TRP A 494 -14.46 -4.09 1.95
C TRP A 494 -15.05 -5.27 1.17
N GLY A 495 -16.29 -5.67 1.45
CA GLY A 495 -16.93 -6.81 0.77
C GLY A 495 -17.09 -6.63 -0.74
N ILE A 496 -17.35 -5.39 -1.21
CA ILE A 496 -17.55 -5.10 -2.62
C ILE A 496 -16.23 -4.89 -3.37
N LYS A 497 -15.29 -4.16 -2.75
CA LYS A 497 -14.09 -3.63 -3.43
C LYS A 497 -12.79 -4.31 -3.05
N LEU A 498 -12.67 -4.94 -1.87
CA LEU A 498 -11.39 -5.46 -1.38
C LEU A 498 -11.37 -6.98 -1.19
N ALA A 499 -12.50 -7.61 -0.84
CA ALA A 499 -12.59 -9.05 -0.59
C ALA A 499 -12.32 -9.94 -1.82
N LYS A 500 -12.18 -9.34 -3.00
CA LYS A 500 -11.87 -10.04 -4.27
C LYS A 500 -10.38 -10.25 -4.49
N PHE A 501 -9.52 -9.59 -3.70
CA PHE A 501 -8.08 -9.72 -3.81
C PHE A 501 -7.56 -10.78 -2.83
N HIS A 502 -6.62 -11.60 -3.29
CA HIS A 502 -6.14 -12.78 -2.59
C HIS A 502 -4.64 -12.75 -2.27
N HIS A 503 -4.00 -11.57 -2.29
CA HIS A 503 -2.61 -11.47 -1.81
C HIS A 503 -2.55 -11.66 -0.29
N LYS A 504 -1.40 -12.12 0.23
CA LYS A 504 -1.21 -12.37 1.67
C LYS A 504 -1.58 -11.14 2.52
N ILE A 505 -1.24 -9.94 2.03
CA ILE A 505 -1.54 -8.67 2.70
C ILE A 505 -3.05 -8.35 2.73
N ASP A 506 -3.82 -8.77 1.73
CA ASP A 506 -5.28 -8.55 1.68
C ASP A 506 -6.02 -9.45 2.67
N VAL A 507 -5.53 -10.68 2.83
CA VAL A 507 -6.02 -11.61 3.86
C VAL A 507 -5.74 -11.05 5.25
N ALA A 508 -4.51 -10.57 5.49
CA ALA A 508 -4.14 -9.92 6.74
C ALA A 508 -5.01 -8.69 7.02
N LEU A 509 -5.25 -7.84 6.01
CA LEU A 509 -6.14 -6.68 6.10
C LEU A 509 -7.56 -7.10 6.46
N SER A 510 -8.08 -8.16 5.86
CA SER A 510 -9.42 -8.67 6.13
C SER A 510 -9.57 -9.15 7.57
N VAL A 511 -8.60 -9.90 8.09
CA VAL A 511 -8.59 -10.37 9.49
C VAL A 511 -8.48 -9.19 10.45
N MET A 512 -7.55 -8.27 10.20
CA MET A 512 -7.33 -7.10 11.05
C MET A 512 -8.53 -6.15 11.05
N LEU A 513 -9.16 -5.93 9.90
CA LEU A 513 -10.37 -5.14 9.74
C LEU A 513 -11.46 -5.62 10.71
N VAL A 514 -11.78 -6.93 10.67
CA VAL A 514 -12.84 -7.51 11.51
C VAL A 514 -12.52 -7.40 12.99
N LEU A 515 -11.28 -7.70 13.38
CA LEU A 515 -10.85 -7.62 14.79
C LEU A 515 -10.91 -6.18 15.32
N LEU A 516 -10.36 -5.23 14.56
CA LEU A 516 -10.29 -3.83 14.98
C LEU A 516 -11.66 -3.16 14.98
N ILE A 517 -12.51 -3.43 13.98
CA ILE A 517 -13.91 -2.96 13.99
C ILE A 517 -14.63 -3.50 15.22
N SER A 518 -14.47 -4.79 15.55
CA SER A 518 -15.15 -5.37 16.72
C SER A 518 -14.74 -4.70 18.04
N VAL A 519 -13.44 -4.42 18.21
CA VAL A 519 -12.92 -3.77 19.42
C VAL A 519 -13.34 -2.30 19.47
N LEU A 520 -13.21 -1.57 18.35
CA LEU A 520 -13.62 -0.17 18.26
C LEU A 520 -15.13 -0.04 18.49
N MET A 521 -15.95 -0.89 17.88
CA MET A 521 -17.40 -0.93 18.12
C MET A 521 -17.73 -1.02 19.61
N ALA A 522 -17.08 -1.95 20.33
CA ALA A 522 -17.30 -2.13 21.76
C ALA A 522 -16.90 -0.89 22.58
N THR A 523 -15.73 -0.29 22.31
CA THR A 523 -15.28 0.92 23.01
C THR A 523 -16.19 2.12 22.69
N GLN A 524 -16.73 2.19 21.47
CA GLN A 524 -17.61 3.27 21.03
C GLN A 524 -19.00 3.19 21.64
N ILE A 525 -19.60 2.00 21.69
CA ILE A 525 -20.87 1.77 22.39
C ILE A 525 -20.73 2.19 23.85
N GLN A 526 -19.66 1.76 24.51
CA GLN A 526 -19.39 2.10 25.90
C GLN A 526 -19.16 3.61 26.09
N GLY A 527 -18.42 4.25 25.18
CA GLY A 527 -18.16 5.69 25.19
C GLY A 527 -19.45 6.50 25.12
N SER A 528 -20.29 6.22 24.12
CA SER A 528 -21.59 6.89 23.94
C SER A 528 -22.52 6.64 25.12
N TYR A 529 -22.57 5.41 25.65
CA TYR A 529 -23.35 5.09 26.84
C TYR A 529 -22.88 5.88 28.07
N ALA A 530 -21.57 6.04 28.27
CA ALA A 530 -21.03 6.81 29.37
C ALA A 530 -21.42 8.31 29.28
N VAL A 531 -21.33 8.90 28.09
CA VAL A 531 -21.75 10.30 27.85
C VAL A 531 -23.26 10.47 28.09
N TRP A 532 -24.07 9.51 27.62
CA TRP A 532 -25.51 9.48 27.87
C TRP A 532 -25.84 9.43 29.37
N CYS A 533 -25.15 8.58 30.12
CA CYS A 533 -25.34 8.45 31.57
C CYS A 533 -25.03 9.76 32.31
N ILE A 534 -24.00 10.50 31.89
CA ILE A 534 -23.71 11.83 32.45
C ILE A 534 -24.89 12.77 32.18
N GLY A 535 -25.37 12.84 30.94
CA GLY A 535 -26.52 13.67 30.59
C GLY A 535 -27.82 13.28 31.34
N LYS A 536 -28.05 11.98 31.55
CA LYS A 536 -29.19 11.46 32.32
C LYS A 536 -29.09 11.85 33.80
N SER A 537 -27.95 11.60 34.44
CA SER A 537 -27.71 11.94 35.85
C SER A 537 -27.88 13.44 36.13
N MET A 538 -27.40 14.30 35.23
CA MET A 538 -27.61 15.74 35.33
C MET A 538 -29.08 16.15 35.23
N HIS A 539 -29.84 15.49 34.37
CA HIS A 539 -31.28 15.75 34.21
C HIS A 539 -32.07 15.31 35.45
N GLU A 540 -31.75 14.15 36.04
CA GLU A 540 -32.38 13.69 37.27
C GLU A 540 -32.11 14.64 38.44
N GLN A 541 -30.90 15.21 38.52
CA GLN A 541 -30.58 16.24 39.52
C GLN A 541 -31.38 17.54 39.35
N LEU A 542 -31.83 17.87 38.14
CA LEU A 542 -32.71 19.02 37.91
C LEU A 542 -34.15 18.76 38.38
N GLN A 543 -34.58 17.49 38.40
CA GLN A 543 -35.94 17.11 38.76
C GLN A 543 -36.14 16.90 40.26
N LYS A 544 -35.08 16.65 41.04
CA LYS A 544 -35.19 16.53 42.50
C LYS A 544 -35.62 17.87 43.11
N PRO A 545 -36.74 17.94 43.87
CA PRO A 545 -37.11 19.15 44.59
C PRO A 545 -35.99 19.51 45.57
N VAL A 546 -35.61 20.78 45.58
CA VAL A 546 -34.67 21.30 46.57
C VAL A 546 -35.43 21.37 47.89
N ALA A 547 -35.17 20.43 48.80
CA ALA A 547 -35.57 20.61 50.19
C ALA A 547 -34.76 21.81 50.71
N ILE A 548 -35.44 22.93 50.95
CA ILE A 548 -34.84 24.12 51.55
C ILE A 548 -34.66 23.80 53.04
N PRO A 549 -33.43 23.62 53.56
CA PRO A 549 -33.23 23.47 54.99
C PRO A 549 -33.24 24.88 55.58
N GLY A 550 -34.45 25.33 55.92
CA GLY A 550 -34.70 26.58 56.63
C GLY A 550 -36.06 26.49 57.29
N PRO A 551 -36.26 27.08 58.47
CA PRO A 551 -37.54 27.04 59.17
C PRO A 551 -38.52 27.99 58.48
N SER A 552 -39.02 27.65 57.29
CA SER A 552 -40.20 28.29 56.74
C SER A 552 -41.44 27.60 57.30
N TYR A 553 -41.72 27.85 58.58
CA TYR A 553 -43.04 27.59 59.14
C TYR A 553 -44.00 28.59 58.52
N TRP A 554 -44.69 28.20 57.44
CA TRP A 554 -45.96 28.86 57.13
C TRP A 554 -46.97 28.34 58.16
N VAL A 555 -47.24 29.17 59.16
CA VAL A 555 -48.30 28.91 60.12
C VAL A 555 -49.62 29.18 59.41
N HIS A 556 -50.32 28.13 59.00
CA HIS A 556 -51.73 28.25 58.69
C HIS A 556 -52.49 28.24 60.02
N ASP A 557 -53.02 29.40 60.41
CA ASP A 557 -54.02 29.48 61.45
C ASP A 557 -55.33 28.95 60.87
N SER A 558 -55.82 27.83 61.44
CA SER A 558 -57.17 27.36 61.16
C SER A 558 -58.14 28.17 62.01
N PHE A 559 -59.10 28.83 61.36
CA PHE A 559 -60.12 29.65 62.04
C PHE A 559 -61.47 28.93 62.05
N ASP A 560 -62.18 28.97 63.17
CA ASP A 560 -63.59 28.56 63.21
C ASP A 560 -64.48 29.55 62.44
N ARG A 561 -65.78 29.24 62.30
CA ARG A 561 -66.75 30.13 61.64
C ARG A 561 -66.94 31.49 62.34
N GLU A 562 -66.39 31.66 63.54
CA GLU A 562 -66.44 32.90 64.32
C GLU A 562 -65.08 33.64 64.34
N GLY A 563 -64.07 33.16 63.59
CA GLY A 563 -62.77 33.81 63.47
C GLY A 563 -61.80 33.52 64.63
N ARG A 564 -61.99 32.45 65.41
CA ARG A 564 -61.06 32.04 66.47
C ARG A 564 -60.08 30.96 66.01
N VAL A 565 -58.80 31.13 66.36
CA VAL A 565 -57.70 30.22 65.98
C VAL A 565 -57.85 28.87 66.72
N LEU A 566 -58.14 27.80 65.98
CA LEU A 566 -58.36 26.45 66.49
C LEU A 566 -57.07 25.61 66.64
N GLY A 567 -55.95 26.06 66.09
CA GLY A 567 -54.64 25.43 66.27
C GLY A 567 -53.67 25.70 65.13
N ARG A 568 -52.37 25.75 65.47
CA ARG A 568 -51.26 25.88 64.51
C ARG A 568 -50.79 24.49 64.07
N GLN A 569 -50.88 24.21 62.78
CA GLN A 569 -50.32 22.98 62.20
C GLN A 569 -49.16 23.34 61.27
N ALA A 570 -47.97 22.83 61.57
CA ALA A 570 -46.80 22.98 60.71
C ALA A 570 -46.86 21.92 59.61
N SER A 571 -46.92 22.34 58.34
CA SER A 571 -46.80 21.46 57.18
C SER A 571 -45.52 21.77 56.42
N GLU A 572 -44.75 20.74 56.11
CA GLU A 572 -43.49 20.82 55.37
C GLU A 572 -43.80 20.86 53.86
N THR A 573 -43.67 22.04 53.22
CA THR A 573 -44.02 22.20 51.80
C THR A 573 -42.80 21.95 50.90
N THR A 574 -42.84 20.87 50.11
CA THR A 574 -41.83 20.57 49.09
C THR A 574 -42.21 21.27 47.78
N LEU A 575 -41.51 22.35 47.41
CA LEU A 575 -41.77 23.09 46.16
C LEU A 575 -40.88 22.56 45.01
N ARG A 576 -41.45 22.48 43.79
CA ARG A 576 -40.66 22.18 42.59
C ARG A 576 -39.82 23.41 42.18
N PRO A 577 -38.64 23.24 41.54
CA PRO A 577 -37.74 24.35 41.19
C PRO A 577 -38.38 25.47 40.34
N LEU A 578 -39.34 25.12 39.47
CA LEU A 578 -40.08 26.08 38.64
C LEU A 578 -41.09 26.92 39.43
N GLU A 579 -41.64 26.38 40.51
CA GLU A 579 -42.55 27.11 41.41
C GLU A 579 -41.74 28.04 42.33
N LEU A 580 -40.54 27.61 42.76
CA LEU A 580 -39.63 28.44 43.54
C LEU A 580 -39.18 29.70 42.78
N SER A 581 -38.93 29.59 41.47
CA SER A 581 -38.60 30.74 40.62
C SER A 581 -39.76 31.74 40.51
N ARG A 582 -41.02 31.26 40.42
CA ARG A 582 -42.19 32.14 40.46
C ARG A 582 -42.36 32.83 41.81
N VAL A 583 -42.23 32.09 42.91
CA VAL A 583 -42.38 32.63 44.26
C VAL A 583 -41.29 33.67 44.57
N LEU A 584 -40.03 33.40 44.21
CA LEU A 584 -38.94 34.36 44.39
C LEU A 584 -39.11 35.61 43.50
N HIS A 585 -39.69 35.47 42.30
CA HIS A 585 -40.05 36.64 41.48
C HIS A 585 -41.22 37.43 42.06
N GLN A 586 -42.21 36.77 42.67
CA GLN A 586 -43.34 37.41 43.34
C GLN A 586 -42.89 38.19 44.58
N VAL A 587 -42.06 37.59 45.43
CA VAL A 587 -41.51 38.25 46.64
C VAL A 587 -40.60 39.44 46.28
N LYS A 588 -39.95 39.41 45.12
CA LYS A 588 -39.12 40.52 44.63
C LYS A 588 -39.97 41.65 44.02
N ALA A 589 -41.15 41.36 43.49
CA ALA A 589 -42.11 42.34 42.99
C ALA A 589 -42.94 43.01 44.09
N GLU A 590 -43.13 42.34 45.24
CA GLU A 590 -43.82 42.91 46.42
C GLU A 590 -42.88 43.76 47.30
N ASN A 591 -41.55 43.65 47.11
CA ASN A 591 -40.54 44.43 47.84
C ASN A 591 -39.89 45.53 46.99
N SER A 592 -40.45 45.84 45.82
CA SER A 592 -40.15 47.02 44.98
C SER A 592 -41.40 47.86 44.85
#